data_AF-E6K2P0-F1
#
_entry.id   AF-E6K2P0-F1
#
_cell.length_a   1.000
_cell.length_b   1.000
_cell.length_c   1.000
_cell.angle_alpha   90.00
_cell.angle_beta   90.00
_cell.angle_gamma   90.00
#
_symmetry.space_group_name_H-M   'P 1'
#
loop_
_entity.id
_entity.type
_entity.pdbx_description
1 polymer ?
#
loop_
_entity_poly.entity_id
_entity_poly.type
_entity_poly.pdbx_seq_one_letter_code
_entity_poly.pdbx_strand_id
1 'polypeptide(L)'
;MRVWAKVIKTDITTFSSINIAHAVFGFRQMGAEIVEYENLDQIYGQATKDDLVLDYVFQSQEIFHKFGVTPDLPDYSPVLKPYLGRKNLEGYICQ
;
A
#
# COMPACT_ATOMS: atom_id res chain seq x y z
N MET A 1 -11.48 -2.51 14.02
CA MET A 1 -10.92 -2.46 12.65
C MET A 1 -9.41 -2.59 12.78
N ARG A 2 -8.81 -3.58 12.12
CA ARG A 2 -7.36 -3.77 12.11
C ARG A 2 -6.76 -3.18 10.84
N VAL A 3 -5.59 -2.57 11.00
CA VAL A 3 -4.82 -1.97 9.91
C VAL A 3 -3.47 -2.66 9.87
N TRP A 4 -3.27 -3.46 8.83
CA TRP A 4 -2.02 -4.14 8.55
C TRP A 4 -1.08 -3.13 7.88
N ALA A 5 0.06 -2.83 8.48
CA ALA A 5 1.00 -1.85 7.97
C ALA A 5 2.35 -2.48 7.62
N LYS A 6 2.79 -2.27 6.38
CA LYS A 6 4.08 -2.74 5.90
C LYS A 6 5.23 -2.02 6.64
N VAL A 7 6.08 -2.80 7.27
CA VAL A 7 7.32 -2.33 7.92
C VAL A 7 8.55 -2.84 7.18
N ILE A 8 9.63 -2.07 7.28
CA ILE A 8 10.98 -2.52 6.91
C ILE A 8 11.80 -2.31 8.18
N LYS A 9 12.35 -3.39 8.75
CA LYS A 9 13.21 -3.28 9.91
C LYS A 9 14.55 -2.69 9.49
N THR A 10 14.66 -1.38 9.62
CA THR A 10 15.92 -0.65 9.49
C THR A 10 16.11 0.20 10.74
N ASP A 11 17.36 0.50 11.10
CA ASP A 11 17.71 1.21 12.33
C ASP A 11 17.13 2.65 12.42
N ILE A 12 16.60 3.19 11.31
CA ILE A 12 16.21 4.60 11.16
C ILE A 12 14.69 4.78 11.01
N THR A 13 14.00 3.85 10.37
CA THR A 13 12.56 3.98 10.06
C THR A 13 11.83 2.67 10.27
N THR A 14 10.69 2.72 10.98
CA THR A 14 9.84 1.54 11.22
C THR A 14 9.00 1.18 9.99
N PHE A 15 8.45 2.17 9.28
CA PHE A 15 7.56 1.94 8.13
C PHE A 15 8.29 2.03 6.80
N SER A 16 7.81 1.29 5.80
CA SER A 16 8.43 1.20 4.48
C SER A 16 8.34 2.49 3.64
N SER A 17 7.45 3.42 4.00
CA SER A 17 7.26 4.71 3.33
C SER A 17 6.64 5.74 4.29
N ILE A 18 6.95 7.03 4.07
CA ILE A 18 6.32 8.13 4.80
C ILE A 18 4.80 8.19 4.60
N ASN A 19 4.31 7.76 3.42
CA ASN A 19 2.88 7.70 3.13
C ASN A 19 2.17 6.68 4.03
N ILE A 20 2.80 5.51 4.22
CA ILE A 20 2.30 4.47 5.12
C ILE A 20 2.37 4.96 6.56
N ALA A 21 3.46 5.62 6.97
CA ALA A 21 3.60 6.19 8.31
C ALA A 21 2.49 7.21 8.63
N HIS A 22 2.18 8.12 7.69
CA HIS A 22 1.10 9.10 7.84
C HIS A 22 -0.28 8.43 7.92
N ALA A 23 -0.55 7.44 7.07
CA ALA A 23 -1.81 6.70 7.11
C ALA A 23 -1.98 5.97 8.44
N VAL A 24 -0.94 5.26 8.90
CA VAL A 24 -0.91 4.60 10.22
C VAL A 24 -1.20 5.60 11.34
N PHE A 25 -0.57 6.78 11.31
CA PHE A 25 -0.82 7.81 12.31
C PHE A 25 -2.29 8.25 12.33
N GLY A 26 -2.88 8.51 11.16
CA GLY A 26 -4.29 8.87 11.05
C GLY A 26 -5.23 7.76 11.57
N PHE A 27 -5.00 6.51 11.17
CA PHE A 27 -5.80 5.38 11.65
C PHE A 27 -5.65 5.15 13.14
N ARG A 28 -4.45 5.36 13.70
CA ARG A 28 -4.20 5.27 15.13
C ARG A 28 -4.97 6.35 15.91
N GLN A 29 -5.04 7.57 15.40
CA GLN A 29 -5.86 8.64 16.01
C GLN A 29 -7.36 8.32 15.99
N MET A 30 -7.82 7.55 15.00
CA MET A 30 -9.21 7.06 14.91
C MET A 30 -9.48 5.82 15.78
N GLY A 31 -8.50 5.33 16.55
CA GLY A 31 -8.65 4.18 17.43
C GLY A 31 -8.57 2.82 16.71
N ALA A 32 -8.01 2.77 15.50
CA ALA A 32 -7.76 1.51 14.82
C ALA A 32 -6.58 0.75 15.46
N GLU A 33 -6.65 -0.57 15.43
CA GLU A 33 -5.57 -1.45 15.86
C GLU A 33 -4.54 -1.54 14.73
N ILE A 34 -3.30 -1.12 14.99
CA ILE A 34 -2.21 -1.18 14.02
C ILE A 34 -1.43 -2.47 14.23
N VAL A 35 -1.31 -3.28 13.17
CA VAL A 35 -0.55 -4.52 13.16
C VAL A 35 0.53 -4.42 12.10
N GLU A 36 1.79 -4.50 12.53
CA GLU A 36 2.94 -4.39 11.66
C GLU A 36 3.29 -5.74 11.02
N TYR A 37 3.67 -5.73 9.74
CA TYR A 37 4.13 -6.94 9.05
C TYR A 37 5.25 -6.64 8.05
N GLU A 38 6.12 -7.62 7.85
CA GLU A 38 7.27 -7.52 6.93
C GLU A 38 7.00 -8.20 5.60
N ASN A 39 6.23 -9.29 5.57
CA ASN A 39 5.99 -10.10 4.38
C ASN A 39 4.50 -10.42 4.23
N LEU A 40 4.03 -10.47 2.98
CA LEU A 40 2.61 -10.71 2.68
C LEU A 40 2.13 -12.04 3.27
N ASP A 41 2.97 -13.07 3.26
CA ASP A 41 2.66 -14.40 3.83
C ASP A 41 2.26 -14.34 5.30
N GLN A 42 2.79 -13.37 6.07
CA GLN A 42 2.46 -13.21 7.49
C GLN A 42 0.99 -12.81 7.68
N ILE A 43 0.44 -12.03 6.76
CA ILE A 43 -0.91 -11.48 6.86
C ILE A 43 -1.91 -12.23 5.97
N TYR A 44 -1.44 -12.97 4.95
CA TYR A 44 -2.30 -13.55 3.93
C TYR A 44 -3.36 -14.50 4.51
N GLY A 45 -3.06 -15.27 5.56
CA GLY A 45 -4.06 -16.11 6.24
C GLY A 45 -4.93 -15.38 7.27
N GLN A 46 -4.48 -14.23 7.77
CA GLN A 46 -5.08 -13.57 8.94
C GLN A 46 -5.97 -12.38 8.58
N ALA A 47 -5.63 -11.67 7.50
CA ALA A 47 -6.39 -10.54 7.02
C ALA A 47 -7.83 -10.97 6.66
N THR A 48 -8.79 -10.16 7.07
CA THR A 48 -10.23 -10.33 6.80
C THR A 48 -10.73 -9.26 5.84
N LYS A 49 -11.97 -9.40 5.34
CA LYS A 49 -12.59 -8.43 4.41
C LYS A 49 -12.82 -7.05 5.04
N ASP A 50 -12.88 -6.98 6.37
CA ASP A 50 -13.14 -5.75 7.13
C ASP A 50 -11.85 -5.07 7.62
N ASP A 51 -10.69 -5.65 7.31
CA ASP A 51 -9.39 -5.08 7.66
C ASP A 51 -8.85 -4.19 6.53
N LEU A 52 -7.96 -3.27 6.90
CA LEU A 52 -7.25 -2.41 5.95
C LEU A 52 -5.80 -2.88 5.80
N VAL A 53 -5.28 -2.89 4.57
CA VAL A 53 -3.88 -3.22 4.29
C VAL A 53 -3.18 -2.02 3.67
N LEU A 54 -2.14 -1.53 4.35
CA LEU A 54 -1.28 -0.44 3.91
C LEU A 54 0.02 -1.02 3.35
N ASP A 55 0.04 -1.23 2.03
CA ASP A 55 1.20 -1.72 1.26
C ASP A 55 1.29 -1.01 -0.10
N TYR A 56 2.28 -1.42 -0.91
CA TYR A 56 2.39 -1.04 -2.30
C TYR A 56 1.32 -1.73 -3.18
N VAL A 57 1.07 -1.13 -4.35
CA VAL A 57 -0.06 -1.47 -5.23
C VAL A 57 -0.19 -2.97 -5.53
N PHE A 58 0.91 -3.63 -5.90
CA PHE A 58 0.88 -5.05 -6.27
C PHE A 58 0.48 -5.95 -5.08
N GLN A 59 1.03 -5.69 -3.90
CA GLN A 59 0.72 -6.46 -2.69
C GLN A 59 -0.72 -6.24 -2.23
N SER A 60 -1.21 -5.00 -2.33
CA SER A 60 -2.62 -4.69 -2.07
C SER A 60 -3.54 -5.43 -3.05
N GLN A 61 -3.18 -5.50 -4.34
CA GLN A 61 -3.94 -6.26 -5.35
C GLN A 61 -4.04 -7.75 -5.00
N GLU A 62 -2.96 -8.38 -4.53
CA GLU A 62 -2.99 -9.78 -4.09
C GLU A 62 -3.99 -10.03 -2.94
N ILE A 63 -4.09 -9.10 -1.99
CA ILE A 63 -5.11 -9.17 -0.93
C ILE A 63 -6.53 -8.98 -1.49
N PHE A 64 -6.73 -8.07 -2.43
CA PHE A 64 -8.04 -7.93 -3.08
C PHE A 64 -8.44 -9.20 -3.83
N HIS A 65 -7.50 -9.79 -4.57
CA HIS A 65 -7.70 -11.04 -5.31
C HIS A 65 -8.06 -12.21 -4.38
N LYS A 66 -7.42 -12.32 -3.20
CA LYS A 66 -7.79 -13.30 -2.17
C LYS A 66 -9.28 -13.26 -1.84
N PHE A 67 -9.89 -12.08 -1.86
CA PHE A 67 -11.30 -11.88 -1.53
C PHE A 67 -12.23 -11.85 -2.76
N GLY A 68 -11.71 -12.14 -3.95
CA GLY A 68 -12.46 -12.12 -5.21
C GLY A 68 -12.79 -10.71 -5.70
N VAL A 69 -12.02 -9.71 -5.27
CA VAL A 69 -12.16 -8.31 -5.69
C VAL A 69 -11.05 -7.99 -6.68
N THR A 70 -11.41 -7.46 -7.85
CA THR A 70 -10.45 -6.95 -8.83
C THR A 70 -10.72 -5.46 -9.01
N PRO A 71 -9.98 -4.58 -8.32
CA PRO A 71 -10.18 -3.15 -8.44
C PRO A 71 -9.80 -2.69 -9.86
N ASP A 72 -10.66 -1.87 -10.46
CA ASP A 72 -10.30 -1.15 -11.68
C ASP A 72 -9.29 -0.05 -11.31
N LEU A 73 -8.04 -0.28 -11.66
CA LEU A 73 -6.96 0.69 -11.53
C LEU A 73 -6.58 1.13 -12.96
N PRO A 74 -7.33 2.08 -13.55
CA PRO A 74 -6.93 2.63 -14.83
C PRO A 74 -5.58 3.30 -14.67
N ASP A 75 -4.69 3.02 -15.61
CA ASP A 75 -3.46 3.78 -15.77
C ASP A 75 -3.78 5.28 -15.97
N TYR A 76 -2.78 6.15 -15.83
CA TYR A 76 -2.96 7.60 -15.87
C TYR A 76 -3.91 8.04 -17.01
N SER A 77 -4.73 9.06 -16.71
CA SER A 77 -5.71 9.64 -17.64
C SER A 77 -5.13 9.79 -19.07
N PRO A 78 -5.94 9.61 -20.13
CA PRO A 78 -5.49 9.76 -21.52
C PRO A 78 -4.73 11.06 -21.80
N VAL A 79 -5.06 12.15 -21.10
CA VAL A 79 -4.41 13.46 -21.20
C VAL A 79 -2.94 13.42 -20.75
N LEU A 80 -2.60 12.52 -19.82
CA LEU A 80 -1.25 12.33 -19.29
C LEU A 80 -0.43 11.34 -20.11
N LYS A 81 -1.05 10.53 -20.99
CA LYS A 81 -0.35 9.55 -21.83
C LYS A 81 0.85 10.12 -22.62
N PRO A 82 0.79 11.32 -23.23
CA PRO A 82 1.94 11.91 -23.92
C PRO A 82 3.13 12.24 -23.00
N TYR A 83 2.91 12.25 -21.68
CA TYR A 83 3.90 12.58 -20.66
C TYR A 83 4.45 11.33 -19.95
N LEU A 84 3.82 10.16 -20.11
CA LEU A 84 4.31 8.88 -19.59
C LEU A 84 5.67 8.53 -20.21
N GLY A 85 6.55 7.90 -19.44
CA GLY A 85 7.89 7.51 -19.90
C GLY A 85 8.88 8.66 -20.12
N ARG A 86 8.51 9.93 -19.83
CA ARG A 86 9.48 11.04 -19.81
C ARG A 86 10.34 10.93 -18.54
N LYS A 87 11.65 11.06 -18.73
CA LYS A 87 12.64 11.09 -17.64
C LYS A 87 12.66 12.49 -17.02
N ASN A 88 12.13 12.62 -15.82
CA ASN A 88 12.31 13.79 -14.99
C ASN A 88 13.56 13.61 -14.11
N LEU A 89 14.04 14.68 -13.47
CA LEU A 89 15.21 14.65 -12.57
C LEU A 89 15.12 13.59 -11.45
N GLU A 90 13.90 13.12 -11.12
CA GLU A 90 13.63 12.13 -10.05
C GLU A 90 13.16 10.75 -10.54
N GLY A 91 13.01 10.52 -11.86
CA GLY A 91 12.57 9.22 -12.40
C GLY A 91 11.66 9.30 -13.63
N TYR A 92 11.07 8.17 -14.02
CA TYR A 92 10.09 8.09 -15.12
C TYR A 92 8.67 8.23 -14.58
N ILE A 93 7.83 9.00 -15.27
CA ILE A 93 6.37 8.89 -15.09
C ILE A 93 5.98 7.50 -15.60
N CYS A 94 5.26 6.72 -14.79
CA CYS A 94 5.00 5.29 -14.98
C CYS A 94 4.65 4.90 -16.44
N GLN A 95 5.14 3.75 -16.89
CA GLN A 95 4.99 3.23 -18.26
C GLN A 95 3.79 2.32 -18.43
#